data_AF-A0A9P6H3H7-F1
#
_entry.id   AF-A0A9P6H3H7-F1
#
_cell.length_a   1.000
_cell.length_b   1.000
_cell.length_c   1.000
_cell.angle_alpha   90.00
_cell.angle_beta   90.00
_cell.angle_gamma   90.00
#
_symmetry.space_group_name_H-M   'P 1'
#
loop_
_entity.id
_entity.type
_entity.pdbx_description
1 polymer ?
#
loop_
_entity_poly.entity_id
_entity_poly.type
_entity_poly.pdbx_seq_one_letter_code
_entity_poly.pdbx_strand_id
1 'polypeptide(L)'
;MIFLIVDESEIKKTRYFNILVVLITDTYKIYVLDFIGISDTPKPDGNLVCSYIDVCVERFEIKKENILLVNSDTASYMIKASSLMKKTYTNIFHVTCLAHLIHNCALKVKGSFIAVDNCIASIAALTIKNKTRAALLYEIGFSPCIILTRWSSWLKAALYYCKNLLIV
;
A
#
# COMPACT_ATOMS: atom_id res chain seq x y z
N MET A 1 2.25 15.49 -21.29
CA MET A 1 2.67 15.54 -19.86
C MET A 1 2.05 14.35 -19.14
N ILE A 2 2.79 13.76 -18.22
CA ILE A 2 2.42 12.51 -17.56
C ILE A 2 2.65 12.59 -16.05
N PHE A 3 2.01 11.68 -15.32
CA PHE A 3 2.41 11.33 -13.98
C PHE A 3 2.70 9.83 -13.88
N LEU A 4 3.68 9.50 -13.04
CA LEU A 4 4.06 8.13 -12.73
C LEU A 4 3.38 7.70 -11.43
N ILE A 5 2.91 6.46 -11.38
CA ILE A 5 2.56 5.78 -10.14
C ILE A 5 3.58 4.67 -9.96
N VAL A 6 4.30 4.72 -8.85
CA VAL A 6 5.33 3.75 -8.50
C VAL A 6 4.87 3.05 -7.24
N ASP A 7 4.57 1.77 -7.37
CA ASP A 7 4.02 0.96 -6.28
C ASP A 7 4.74 -0.39 -6.21
N GLU A 8 4.71 -0.98 -5.04
CA GLU A 8 5.26 -2.31 -4.82
C GLU A 8 4.14 -3.31 -4.58
N SER A 9 4.21 -4.46 -5.26
CA SER A 9 3.27 -5.55 -5.07
C SER A 9 3.99 -6.85 -4.78
N GLU A 10 3.38 -7.73 -3.99
CA GLU A 10 3.88 -9.08 -3.75
C GLU A 10 2.94 -10.12 -4.37
N ILE A 11 3.49 -10.99 -5.22
CA ILE A 11 2.78 -12.12 -5.82
C ILE A 11 3.58 -13.39 -5.53
N LYS A 12 2.95 -14.35 -4.84
CA LYS A 12 3.57 -15.66 -4.50
C LYS A 12 4.95 -15.53 -3.82
N LYS A 13 5.12 -14.57 -2.91
CA LYS A 13 6.39 -14.24 -2.21
C LYS A 13 7.49 -13.61 -3.09
N THR A 14 7.16 -13.22 -4.32
CA THR A 14 8.04 -12.40 -5.15
C THR A 14 7.51 -10.98 -5.13
N ARG A 15 8.38 -10.01 -4.85
CA ARG A 15 8.04 -8.59 -4.85
C ARG A 15 8.33 -8.00 -6.22
N TYR A 16 7.51 -7.05 -6.61
CA TYR A 16 7.57 -6.40 -7.91
C TYR A 16 7.46 -4.89 -7.73
N PHE A 17 8.30 -4.13 -8.42
CA PHE A 17 8.10 -2.71 -8.62
C PHE A 17 7.27 -2.51 -9.87
N ASN A 18 6.11 -1.90 -9.69
CA ASN A 18 5.21 -1.54 -10.76
C ASN A 18 5.43 -0.07 -11.10
N ILE A 19 5.72 0.21 -12.37
CA ILE A 19 5.79 1.56 -12.90
C ILE A 19 4.60 1.73 -13.83
N LEU A 20 3.63 2.51 -13.37
CA LEU A 20 2.46 2.86 -14.16
C LEU A 20 2.58 4.30 -14.61
N VAL A 21 1.98 4.61 -15.75
CA VAL A 21 1.89 5.96 -16.29
C VAL A 21 0.43 6.33 -16.52
N VAL A 22 0.15 7.60 -16.27
CA VAL A 22 -1.13 8.20 -16.58
C VAL A 22 -0.90 9.51 -17.32
N LEU A 23 -1.72 9.73 -18.33
CA LEU A 23 -1.71 10.97 -19.10
C LEU A 23 -2.52 12.02 -18.34
N ILE A 24 -1.97 13.23 -18.21
CA ILE A 24 -2.70 14.34 -17.56
C ILE A 24 -3.99 14.69 -18.32
N THR A 25 -3.99 14.48 -19.63
CA THR A 25 -5.16 14.73 -20.50
C THR A 25 -6.27 13.68 -20.35
N ASP A 26 -5.96 12.49 -19.82
CA ASP A 26 -6.91 11.40 -19.65
C ASP A 26 -6.56 10.59 -18.39
N THR A 27 -7.01 11.10 -17.25
CA THR A 27 -6.71 10.50 -15.94
C THR A 27 -7.47 9.20 -15.66
N TYR A 28 -8.40 8.81 -16.53
CA TYR A 28 -9.17 7.57 -16.39
C TYR A 28 -8.43 6.37 -16.97
N LYS A 29 -7.41 6.60 -17.80
CA LYS A 29 -6.60 5.54 -18.39
C LYS A 29 -5.25 5.44 -17.71
N ILE A 30 -4.97 4.26 -17.17
CA ILE A 30 -3.70 3.91 -16.56
C ILE A 30 -3.03 2.87 -17.44
N TYR A 31 -1.77 3.11 -17.77
CA TYR A 31 -0.96 2.19 -18.57
C TYR A 31 0.17 1.63 -17.70
N VAL A 32 0.48 0.36 -17.88
CA VAL A 32 1.65 -0.25 -17.26
C VAL A 32 2.85 0.02 -18.18
N LEU A 33 3.88 0.69 -17.67
CA LEU A 33 5.14 0.82 -18.40
C LEU A 33 6.04 -0.39 -18.14
N ASP A 34 6.18 -0.79 -16.88
CA ASP A 34 7.01 -1.93 -16.52
C ASP A 34 6.57 -2.58 -15.20
N PHE A 35 6.93 -3.85 -15.04
CA PHE A 35 6.81 -4.59 -13.79
C PHE A 35 8.12 -5.35 -13.55
N ILE A 36 8.87 -4.92 -12.54
CA ILE A 36 10.25 -5.37 -12.33
C ILE A 36 10.28 -6.25 -11.09
N GLY A 37 10.69 -7.51 -11.25
CA GLY A 37 10.90 -8.42 -10.12
C GLY A 37 12.07 -7.96 -9.25
N ILE A 38 11.85 -7.89 -7.94
CA ILE A 38 12.84 -7.43 -6.97
C ILE A 38 13.20 -8.60 -6.06
N SER A 39 14.50 -8.80 -5.80
CA SER A 39 14.93 -9.70 -4.73
C SER A 39 14.85 -9.00 -3.37
N ASP A 40 14.52 -9.75 -2.32
CA ASP A 40 14.58 -9.23 -0.94
C ASP A 40 16.03 -9.02 -0.43
N THR A 41 16.99 -9.55 -1.18
CA THR A 41 18.42 -9.51 -0.87
C THR A 41 19.23 -9.09 -2.11
N PRO A 42 19.89 -7.92 -2.10
CA PRO A 42 19.79 -6.87 -1.08
C PRO A 42 18.40 -6.24 -1.04
N LYS A 43 18.02 -5.66 0.12
CA LYS A 43 16.73 -4.95 0.24
C LYS A 43 16.66 -3.80 -0.78
N PRO A 44 15.47 -3.49 -1.32
CA PRO A 44 15.29 -2.37 -2.21
C PRO A 44 15.82 -1.07 -1.58
N ASP A 45 16.62 -0.33 -2.34
CA ASP A 45 17.12 0.98 -1.95
C ASP A 45 16.63 2.07 -2.92
N GLY A 46 16.65 3.33 -2.47
CA GLY A 46 16.13 4.43 -3.28
C GLY A 46 16.93 4.72 -4.56
N ASN A 47 18.22 4.37 -4.61
CA ASN A 47 19.01 4.49 -5.84
C ASN A 47 18.58 3.44 -6.86
N LEU A 48 18.36 2.21 -6.42
CA LEU A 48 17.88 1.10 -7.25
C LEU A 48 16.53 1.46 -7.87
N VAL A 49 15.57 1.93 -7.05
CA VAL A 49 14.26 2.38 -7.54
C VAL A 49 14.40 3.52 -8.55
N CYS A 50 15.21 4.55 -8.26
CA CYS A 50 15.45 5.64 -9.20
C CYS A 50 16.03 5.13 -10.53
N SER A 51 17.00 4.20 -10.47
CA SER A 51 17.62 3.62 -11.66
C SER A 51 16.63 2.82 -12.51
N TYR A 52 15.70 2.10 -11.89
CA TYR A 52 14.64 1.39 -12.61
C TYR A 52 13.69 2.34 -13.31
N ILE A 53 13.34 3.45 -12.65
CA ILE A 53 12.53 4.49 -13.27
C ILE A 53 13.28 5.14 -14.45
N ASP A 54 14.57 5.47 -14.27
CA ASP A 54 15.39 6.05 -15.35
C ASP A 54 15.46 5.12 -16.57
N VAL A 55 15.75 3.84 -16.37
CA VAL A 55 15.78 2.83 -17.45
C VAL A 55 14.41 2.70 -18.13
N CYS A 56 13.32 2.77 -17.36
CA CYS A 56 11.97 2.72 -17.91
C CYS A 56 11.67 3.96 -18.77
N VAL A 57 11.94 5.15 -18.24
CA VAL A 57 11.75 6.44 -18.91
C VAL A 57 12.57 6.51 -20.21
N GLU A 58 13.82 6.08 -20.18
CA GLU A 58 14.70 6.03 -21.35
C GLU A 58 14.22 5.03 -22.41
N ARG A 59 13.81 3.83 -21.99
CA ARG A 59 13.31 2.77 -22.88
C ARG A 59 12.07 3.18 -23.67
N PHE A 60 11.19 3.98 -23.06
CA PHE A 60 9.98 4.50 -23.69
C PHE A 60 10.16 5.90 -24.30
N GLU A 61 11.41 6.39 -24.37
CA GLU A 61 11.75 7.71 -24.93
C GLU A 61 10.94 8.87 -24.32
N ILE A 62 10.61 8.74 -23.03
CA ILE A 62 9.83 9.74 -22.31
C ILE A 62 10.77 10.88 -21.91
N LYS A 63 10.49 12.08 -22.42
CA LYS A 63 11.21 13.30 -22.00
C LYS A 63 11.02 13.55 -20.51
N LYS A 64 12.10 13.72 -19.75
CA LYS A 64 12.06 13.90 -18.29
C LYS A 64 11.24 15.14 -17.88
N GLU A 65 11.25 16.18 -18.71
CA GLU A 65 10.48 17.42 -18.47
C GLU A 65 8.96 17.20 -18.58
N ASN A 66 8.53 16.14 -19.26
CA ASN A 66 7.11 15.78 -19.38
C ASN A 66 6.57 15.08 -18.13
N ILE A 67 7.44 14.66 -17.20
CA ILE A 67 7.05 13.98 -15.96
C ILE A 67 6.85 15.02 -14.87
N LEU A 68 5.59 15.27 -14.51
CA LEU A 68 5.24 16.29 -13.53
C LEU A 68 5.08 15.75 -12.12
N LEU A 69 4.69 14.48 -12.00
CA LEU A 69 4.30 13.93 -10.71
C LEU A 69 4.73 12.47 -10.60
N VAL A 70 5.18 12.11 -9.40
CA VAL A 70 5.39 10.73 -8.96
C VAL A 70 4.51 10.48 -7.75
N ASN A 71 3.59 9.53 -7.88
CA ASN A 71 2.81 9.01 -6.78
C ASN A 71 3.44 7.71 -6.26
N SER A 72 3.79 7.67 -4.98
CA SER A 72 4.29 6.45 -4.33
C SER A 72 3.96 6.43 -2.84
N ASP A 73 4.20 5.29 -2.17
CA ASP A 73 4.05 5.19 -0.73
C ASP A 73 5.08 6.04 0.06
N THR A 74 4.96 6.06 1.39
CA THR A 74 5.88 6.81 2.27
C THR A 74 7.09 5.99 2.72
N ALA A 75 7.39 4.84 2.10
CA ALA A 75 8.55 4.06 2.48
C ALA A 75 9.82 4.90 2.28
N SER A 76 10.78 4.77 3.22
CA SER A 76 11.98 5.62 3.25
C SER A 76 12.79 5.54 1.95
N TYR A 77 12.82 4.38 1.30
CA TYR A 77 13.50 4.19 0.02
C TYR A 77 12.74 4.83 -1.16
N MET A 78 11.40 4.87 -1.15
CA MET A 78 10.59 5.58 -2.16
C MET A 78 10.76 7.10 -2.05
N ILE A 79 10.82 7.63 -0.81
CA ILE A 79 11.12 9.04 -0.56
C ILE A 79 12.54 9.39 -1.03
N LYS A 80 13.52 8.51 -0.76
CA LYS A 80 14.89 8.66 -1.24
C LYS A 80 14.94 8.66 -2.77
N ALA A 81 14.26 7.71 -3.43
CA ALA A 81 14.18 7.65 -4.89
C ALA A 81 13.60 8.94 -5.49
N SER A 82 12.48 9.40 -4.95
CA SER A 82 11.83 10.65 -5.38
C SER A 82 12.75 11.87 -5.18
N SER A 83 13.53 11.89 -4.10
CA SER A 83 14.51 12.95 -3.84
C SER A 83 15.69 12.92 -4.80
N LEU A 84 16.10 11.72 -5.26
CA LEU A 84 17.12 11.56 -6.30
C LEU A 84 16.60 12.01 -7.66
N MET A 85 15.37 11.62 -8.01
CA MET A 85 14.71 12.06 -9.24
C MET A 85 14.61 13.59 -9.34
N LYS A 86 14.31 14.29 -8.25
CA LYS A 86 14.28 15.77 -8.25
C LYS A 86 15.59 16.44 -8.71
N LYS A 87 16.72 15.72 -8.70
CA LYS A 87 18.01 16.24 -9.20
C LYS A 87 18.13 16.18 -10.72
N THR A 88 17.40 15.27 -11.38
CA THR A 88 17.51 14.99 -12.82
C THR A 88 16.22 15.29 -13.59
N TYR A 89 15.07 15.33 -12.92
CA TYR A 89 13.76 15.64 -13.48
C TYR A 89 13.34 17.04 -13.00
N THR A 90 13.31 18.02 -13.91
CA THR A 90 13.19 19.44 -13.58
C THR A 90 11.81 19.88 -13.09
N ASN A 91 10.75 19.16 -13.48
CA ASN A 91 9.35 19.54 -13.21
C ASN A 91 8.64 18.64 -12.19
N ILE A 92 9.38 17.77 -11.49
CA ILE A 92 8.77 16.66 -10.76
C ILE A 92 8.31 17.04 -9.34
N PHE A 93 7.06 16.69 -9.03
CA PHE A 93 6.49 16.73 -7.68
C PHE A 93 6.27 15.32 -7.15
N HIS A 94 6.74 15.04 -5.94
CA HIS A 94 6.41 13.79 -5.26
C HIS A 94 5.14 13.97 -4.45
N VAL A 95 4.18 13.07 -4.64
CA VAL A 95 2.94 13.02 -3.89
C VAL A 95 2.83 11.66 -3.23
N THR A 96 2.70 11.66 -1.90
CA THR A 96 2.39 10.44 -1.16
C THR A 96 1.04 9.87 -1.57
N CYS A 97 0.96 8.56 -1.75
CA CYS A 97 -0.27 7.82 -1.97
C CYS A 97 -1.30 8.17 -0.89
N LEU A 98 -2.43 8.76 -1.28
CA LEU A 98 -3.49 9.18 -0.37
C LEU A 98 -4.08 7.99 0.41
N ALA A 99 -4.17 6.82 -0.22
CA ALA A 99 -4.68 5.63 0.44
C ALA A 99 -3.76 5.19 1.59
N HIS A 100 -2.44 5.24 1.41
CA HIS A 100 -1.47 5.01 2.47
C HIS A 100 -1.57 6.06 3.58
N LEU A 101 -1.74 7.34 3.22
CA LEU A 101 -1.91 8.41 4.21
C LEU A 101 -3.14 8.18 5.10
N ILE A 102 -4.30 7.90 4.48
CA ILE A 102 -5.55 7.60 5.19
C ILE A 102 -5.38 6.34 6.06
N HIS A 103 -4.70 5.31 5.55
CA HIS A 103 -4.41 4.11 6.32
C HIS A 103 -3.58 4.40 7.57
N ASN A 104 -2.53 5.21 7.45
CA ASN A 104 -1.70 5.63 8.58
C ASN A 104 -2.49 6.44 9.61
N CYS A 105 -3.36 7.36 9.18
CA CYS A 105 -4.28 8.06 10.06
C CYS A 105 -5.19 7.08 10.82
N ALA A 106 -5.75 6.10 10.12
CA ALA A 106 -6.62 5.09 10.72
C ALA A 106 -5.85 4.23 11.76
N LEU A 107 -4.60 3.85 11.49
CA LEU A 107 -3.74 3.15 12.45
C LEU A 107 -3.41 4.02 13.68
N LYS A 108 -3.21 5.32 13.50
CA LYS A 108 -3.00 6.24 14.62
C LYS A 108 -4.24 6.32 15.53
N VAL A 109 -5.43 6.42 14.94
CA VAL A 109 -6.70 6.37 15.68
C VAL A 109 -6.84 5.03 16.41
N LYS A 110 -6.58 3.90 15.73
CA LYS A 110 -6.59 2.57 16.35
C LYS A 110 -5.70 2.50 17.59
N GLY A 111 -4.49 3.05 17.52
CA GLY A 111 -3.55 3.10 18.64
C GLY A 111 -4.04 3.90 19.85
N SER A 112 -5.03 4.78 19.68
CA SER A 112 -5.69 5.48 20.80
C SER A 112 -6.75 4.63 21.51
N PHE A 113 -7.18 3.51 20.93
CA PHE A 113 -8.21 2.62 21.49
C PHE A 113 -7.65 1.23 21.80
N ILE A 114 -6.68 1.18 22.72
CA ILE A 114 -5.94 -0.07 23.06
C ILE A 114 -6.85 -1.23 23.49
N ALA A 115 -7.94 -0.95 24.22
CA ALA A 115 -8.89 -1.98 24.65
C ALA A 115 -9.60 -2.64 23.46
N VAL A 116 -9.97 -1.85 22.45
CA VAL A 116 -10.57 -2.34 21.21
C VAL A 116 -9.55 -3.15 20.41
N ASP A 117 -8.31 -2.66 20.32
CA ASP A 117 -7.24 -3.40 19.62
C ASP A 117 -6.95 -4.75 20.28
N ASN A 118 -6.84 -4.77 21.62
CA ASN A 118 -6.65 -6.00 22.39
C ASN A 118 -7.83 -6.97 22.19
N CYS A 119 -9.07 -6.48 22.21
CA CYS A 119 -10.24 -7.32 21.94
C CYS A 119 -10.17 -7.96 20.55
N ILE A 120 -9.85 -7.17 19.51
CA ILE A 120 -9.68 -7.67 18.14
C ILE A 120 -8.56 -8.71 18.08
N ALA A 121 -7.42 -8.45 18.71
CA ALA A 121 -6.28 -9.36 18.74
C ALA A 121 -6.61 -10.68 19.46
N SER A 122 -7.31 -10.62 20.60
CA SER A 122 -7.74 -11.79 21.36
C SER A 122 -8.71 -12.65 20.56
N ILE A 123 -9.71 -12.06 19.92
CA ILE A 123 -10.67 -12.80 19.10
C ILE A 123 -9.96 -13.41 17.88
N ALA A 124 -9.07 -12.67 17.23
CA ALA A 124 -8.25 -13.19 16.13
C ALA A 124 -7.42 -14.40 16.59
N ALA A 125 -6.75 -14.32 17.75
CA ALA A 125 -5.98 -15.43 18.30
C ALA A 125 -6.84 -16.68 18.59
N LEU A 126 -8.07 -16.51 19.06
CA LEU A 126 -9.00 -17.60 19.35
C LEU A 126 -9.55 -18.29 18.08
N THR A 127 -9.62 -17.57 16.96
CA THR A 127 -10.33 -18.01 15.74
C THR A 127 -9.40 -18.44 14.61
N ILE A 128 -8.22 -17.82 14.44
CA ILE A 128 -7.30 -18.09 13.32
C ILE A 128 -6.89 -19.57 13.24
N LYS A 129 -6.66 -20.23 14.38
CA LYS A 129 -6.21 -21.63 14.43
C LYS A 129 -7.32 -22.64 14.70
N ASN A 130 -8.55 -22.19 14.98
CA ASN A 130 -9.64 -23.07 15.40
C ASN A 130 -10.90 -22.80 14.57
N LYS A 131 -11.12 -23.65 13.57
CA LYS A 131 -12.26 -23.54 12.64
C LYS A 131 -13.62 -23.64 13.34
N THR A 132 -13.72 -24.41 14.42
CA THR A 132 -14.96 -24.53 15.20
C THR A 132 -15.29 -23.23 15.93
N ARG A 133 -14.30 -22.59 16.57
CA ARG A 133 -14.48 -21.27 17.19
C ARG A 133 -14.78 -20.18 16.17
N ALA A 134 -14.14 -20.24 15.00
CA ALA A 134 -14.46 -19.35 13.90
C ALA A 134 -15.91 -19.54 13.43
N ALA A 135 -16.39 -20.78 13.30
CA ALA A 135 -17.76 -21.08 12.91
C ALA A 135 -18.79 -20.57 13.93
N LEU A 136 -18.55 -20.76 15.24
CA LEU A 136 -19.40 -20.19 16.29
C LEU A 136 -19.48 -18.65 16.21
N LEU A 137 -18.37 -17.98 15.88
CA LEU A 137 -18.38 -16.54 15.68
C LEU A 137 -19.15 -16.12 14.42
N TYR A 138 -19.19 -16.98 13.39
CA TYR A 138 -20.02 -16.78 12.19
C TYR A 138 -21.53 -16.92 12.47
N GLU A 139 -21.92 -17.74 13.46
CA GLU A 139 -23.33 -17.92 13.85
C GLU A 139 -23.94 -16.67 14.49
N ILE A 140 -23.11 -15.81 15.11
CA ILE A 140 -23.52 -14.52 15.67
C ILE A 140 -23.57 -13.42 14.58
N GLY A 141 -23.01 -13.70 13.39
CA GLY A 141 -23.00 -12.82 12.22
C GLY A 141 -21.77 -13.05 11.32
N PHE A 142 -21.76 -12.48 10.12
CA PHE A 142 -20.63 -12.66 9.20
C PHE A 142 -19.37 -11.93 9.72
N SER A 143 -18.52 -12.64 10.46
CA SER A 143 -17.27 -12.10 10.97
C SER A 143 -16.32 -11.77 9.81
N PRO A 144 -15.81 -10.53 9.69
CA PRO A 144 -14.82 -10.21 8.68
C PRO A 144 -13.55 -11.02 8.95
N CYS A 145 -12.96 -11.59 7.90
CA CYS A 145 -11.65 -12.22 8.01
C CYS A 145 -10.63 -11.15 8.43
N ILE A 146 -10.08 -11.27 9.64
CA ILE A 146 -9.03 -10.38 10.14
C ILE A 146 -7.72 -10.77 9.45
N ILE A 147 -7.50 -10.17 8.29
CA ILE A 147 -6.23 -10.28 7.58
C ILE A 147 -5.39 -9.07 7.99
N LEU A 148 -4.33 -9.31 8.77
CA LEU A 148 -3.43 -8.27 9.27
C LEU A 148 -2.85 -7.39 8.13
N THR A 149 -2.62 -7.98 6.96
CA THR A 149 -2.01 -7.31 5.80
C THR A 149 -3.00 -6.59 4.89
N ARG A 150 -4.32 -6.71 5.08
CA ARG A 150 -5.32 -5.96 4.30
C ARG A 150 -5.75 -4.71 5.06
N TRP A 151 -5.62 -3.55 4.41
CA TRP A 151 -6.09 -2.27 4.96
C TRP A 151 -7.55 -2.35 5.41
N SER A 152 -7.89 -1.64 6.49
CA SER A 152 -9.22 -1.56 7.12
C SER A 152 -9.81 -2.84 7.73
N SER A 153 -9.14 -3.99 7.69
CA SER A 153 -9.67 -5.25 8.25
C SER A 153 -10.01 -5.13 9.73
N TRP A 154 -9.16 -4.45 10.50
CA TRP A 154 -9.38 -4.15 11.92
C TRP A 154 -10.62 -3.27 12.15
N LEU A 155 -10.91 -2.31 11.26
CA LEU A 155 -12.06 -1.42 11.41
C LEU A 155 -13.36 -2.19 11.17
N LYS A 156 -13.38 -3.06 10.15
CA LYS A 156 -14.50 -3.98 9.91
C LYS A 156 -14.74 -4.88 11.12
N ALA A 157 -13.67 -5.42 11.71
CA ALA A 157 -13.77 -6.25 12.90
C ALA A 157 -14.30 -5.46 14.11
N ALA A 158 -13.79 -4.24 14.36
CA ALA A 158 -14.26 -3.36 15.43
C ALA A 158 -15.77 -3.09 15.31
N LEU A 159 -16.24 -2.72 14.11
CA LEU A 159 -17.66 -2.46 13.83
C LEU A 159 -18.52 -3.71 14.01
N TYR A 160 -18.02 -4.86 13.55
CA TYR A 160 -18.71 -6.15 13.71
C TYR A 160 -18.85 -6.51 15.20
N TYR A 161 -17.77 -6.39 15.99
CA TYR A 161 -17.80 -6.69 17.41
C TYR A 161 -18.69 -5.72 18.19
N CYS A 162 -18.63 -4.42 17.89
CA CYS A 162 -19.52 -3.43 18.48
C CYS A 162 -21.01 -3.75 18.25
N LYS A 163 -21.35 -4.30 17.08
CA LYS A 163 -22.74 -4.64 16.74
C LYS A 163 -23.21 -5.96 17.36
N ASN A 164 -22.33 -6.96 17.49
CA ASN A 164 -22.73 -8.34 17.75
C ASN A 164 -22.25 -8.91 19.10
N LEU A 165 -21.25 -8.29 19.73
CA LEU A 165 -20.84 -8.68 21.09
C LEU A 165 -21.62 -7.81 22.08
N LEU A 166 -22.55 -8.44 22.80
CA LEU A 166 -23.22 -7.81 23.92
C LEU A 166 -22.19 -7.52 25.01
N ILE A 167 -22.10 -6.25 25.42
CA ILE A 167 -21.36 -5.88 26.63
C ILE A 167 -22.26 -6.32 27.80
N VAL A 168 -21.87 -7.39 28.48
CA VAL A 168 -22.48 -7.84 29.74
C VAL A 168 -21.59 -7.38 30.88
#